data_AF-R7YCP9-F1
#
_entry.id   AF-R7YCP9-F1
#
_cell.length_a   1.000
_cell.length_b   1.000
_cell.length_c   1.000
_cell.angle_alpha   90.00
_cell.angle_beta   90.00
_cell.angle_gamma   90.00
#
_symmetry.space_group_name_H-M   'P 1'
#
loop_
_entity.id
_entity.type
_entity.pdbx_description
1 polymer ?
#
loop_
_entity_poly.entity_id
_entity_poly.type
_entity_poly.pdbx_seq_one_letter_code
_entity_poly.pdbx_strand_id
1 'polypeptide(L)'
;MFRKKTAYLTPEQAEYLAAAVMRKRLGFRDAKVTVASGDGGVDVISKRGLAQVKHWNSQIGRPALQQLYGARGKEVKKQLIFFSSGGYSPLAVEYANKHDIALFGFADDSTWWAVNKAGKKLTRSTQQKREDKIEDLAKQTVQVSKGLWAVSQEIKAEVARPIPEHQLKRIETKPIEDVSAPVWWRTGLGIVFIVISTFPFYLWDYETTSPGSRIAWTVIWAILGVLLLVWDFYLRRKAEDVFPT
;
A
#
# COMPACT_ATOMS: atom_id res chain seq x y z
N MET A 1 16.15 25.90 18.46
CA MET A 1 14.93 26.47 17.84
C MET A 1 15.06 26.35 16.32
N PHE A 2 14.58 25.25 15.72
CA PHE A 2 14.64 25.04 14.27
C PHE A 2 13.60 25.95 13.60
N ARG A 3 14.05 27.02 12.94
CA ARG A 3 13.22 27.83 12.06
C ARG A 3 12.83 26.94 10.88
N LYS A 4 11.59 26.42 10.87
CA LYS A 4 10.99 25.77 9.70
C LYS A 4 11.22 26.71 8.51
N LYS A 5 12.04 26.30 7.55
CA LYS A 5 12.11 26.95 6.24
C LYS A 5 10.70 26.83 5.67
N THR A 6 9.90 27.89 5.71
CA THR A 6 8.63 27.93 4.99
C THR A 6 8.97 27.70 3.53
N ALA A 7 8.57 26.56 2.98
CA ALA A 7 8.74 26.28 1.57
C ALA A 7 7.83 27.26 0.83
N TYR A 8 8.40 28.37 0.35
CA TYR A 8 7.69 29.28 -0.52
C TYR A 8 7.43 28.54 -1.84
N LEU A 9 6.17 28.47 -2.24
CA LEU A 9 5.78 27.90 -3.52
C LEU A 9 6.41 28.75 -4.63
N THR A 10 7.07 28.16 -5.62
CA THR A 10 7.45 28.93 -6.81
C THR A 10 6.23 29.14 -7.71
N PRO A 11 6.23 30.15 -8.60
CA PRO A 11 5.14 30.32 -9.58
C PRO A 11 4.89 29.05 -10.41
N GLU A 12 5.95 28.36 -10.83
CA GLU A 12 5.86 27.07 -11.53
C GLU A 12 5.21 25.99 -10.65
N GLN A 13 5.63 25.88 -9.38
CA GLN A 13 5.00 24.94 -8.44
C GLN A 13 3.52 25.26 -8.19
N ALA A 14 3.11 26.52 -8.27
CA ALA A 14 1.71 26.93 -8.18
C ALA A 14 0.88 26.40 -9.35
N GLU A 15 1.43 26.38 -10.57
CA GLU A 15 0.77 25.80 -11.75
C GLU A 15 0.60 24.28 -11.61
N TYR A 16 1.63 23.59 -11.13
CA TYR A 16 1.55 22.16 -10.83
C TYR A 16 0.55 21.85 -9.70
N LEU A 17 0.49 22.70 -8.67
CA LEU A 17 -0.52 22.61 -7.61
C LEU A 17 -1.92 22.75 -8.20
N ALA A 18 -2.16 23.78 -9.02
CA ALA A 18 -3.45 24.00 -9.69
C ALA A 18 -3.86 22.80 -10.55
N ALA A 19 -2.95 22.25 -11.35
CA ALA A 19 -3.18 21.05 -12.14
C ALA A 19 -3.47 19.82 -11.26
N ALA A 20 -2.82 19.68 -10.10
CA ALA A 20 -3.10 18.61 -9.15
C ALA A 20 -4.48 18.76 -8.49
N VAL A 21 -4.88 19.97 -8.10
CA VAL A 21 -6.21 20.28 -7.55
C VAL A 21 -7.28 20.00 -8.60
N MET A 22 -7.10 20.45 -9.84
CA MET A 22 -8.02 20.18 -10.94
C MET A 22 -8.25 18.69 -11.14
N ARG A 23 -7.18 17.88 -11.14
CA ARG A 23 -7.27 16.41 -11.30
C ARG A 23 -7.94 15.73 -10.11
N LYS A 24 -7.45 16.00 -8.90
CA LYS A 24 -7.79 15.22 -7.71
C LYS A 24 -9.06 15.70 -7.00
N ARG A 25 -9.40 16.97 -7.14
CA ARG A 25 -10.41 17.64 -6.30
C ARG A 25 -11.56 18.27 -7.10
N LEU A 26 -11.34 18.61 -8.37
CA LEU A 26 -12.36 19.25 -9.21
C LEU A 26 -12.86 18.37 -10.37
N GLY A 27 -12.27 17.17 -10.56
CA GLY A 27 -12.75 16.17 -11.52
C GLY A 27 -12.23 16.33 -12.97
N PHE A 28 -11.20 17.13 -13.21
CA PHE A 28 -10.55 17.29 -14.52
C PHE A 28 -9.35 16.34 -14.63
N ARG A 29 -9.63 15.05 -14.86
CA ARG A 29 -8.63 13.97 -14.80
C ARG A 29 -7.45 14.13 -15.74
N ASP A 30 -7.64 14.87 -16.83
CA ASP A 30 -6.70 15.11 -17.92
C ASP A 30 -6.03 16.50 -17.84
N ALA A 31 -6.15 17.22 -16.72
CA ALA A 31 -5.53 18.53 -16.58
C ALA A 31 -4.00 18.48 -16.61
N LYS A 32 -3.37 19.35 -17.39
CA LYS A 32 -1.92 19.45 -17.60
C LYS A 32 -1.46 20.91 -17.60
N VAL A 33 -0.27 21.17 -17.05
CA VAL A 33 0.41 22.47 -17.13
C VAL A 33 0.85 22.73 -18.57
N THR A 34 0.72 23.95 -19.05
CA THR A 34 1.15 24.37 -20.39
C THR A 34 2.60 24.85 -20.37
N VAL A 35 3.41 24.43 -21.35
CA VAL A 35 4.86 24.67 -21.35
C VAL A 35 5.27 25.97 -22.08
N ALA A 36 4.33 26.67 -22.74
CA ALA A 36 4.68 27.79 -23.62
C ALA A 36 3.74 29.00 -23.51
N SER A 37 4.36 30.18 -23.46
CA SER A 37 3.76 31.50 -23.54
C SER A 37 3.19 31.76 -24.93
N GLY A 38 1.86 31.84 -25.03
CA GLY A 38 1.16 32.15 -26.28
C GLY A 38 -0.37 32.07 -26.16
N ASP A 39 -0.86 31.28 -25.20
CA ASP A 39 -2.28 30.94 -25.06
C ASP A 39 -3.11 31.98 -24.29
N GLY A 40 -2.72 33.26 -24.35
CA GLY A 40 -3.48 34.34 -23.73
C GLY A 40 -3.48 34.33 -22.19
N GLY A 41 -2.56 33.60 -21.56
CA GLY A 41 -2.41 33.52 -20.10
C GLY A 41 -3.12 32.32 -19.45
N VAL A 42 -3.39 31.25 -20.19
CA VAL A 42 -3.83 29.98 -19.62
C VAL A 42 -2.60 29.17 -19.21
N ASP A 43 -2.54 28.72 -17.96
CA ASP A 43 -1.40 27.99 -17.39
C ASP A 43 -1.70 26.49 -17.22
N VAL A 44 -2.98 26.11 -17.15
CA VAL A 44 -3.42 24.71 -17.05
C VAL A 44 -4.61 24.45 -17.97
N ILE A 45 -4.51 23.40 -18.78
CA ILE A 45 -5.54 22.99 -19.74
C ILE A 45 -6.08 21.60 -19.46
N SER A 46 -7.36 21.39 -19.78
CA SER A 46 -8.00 20.08 -19.89
C SER A 46 -9.02 20.09 -21.03
N LYS A 47 -9.53 18.93 -21.43
CA LYS A 47 -10.61 18.84 -22.43
C LYS A 47 -11.86 19.62 -22.05
N ARG A 48 -12.12 19.81 -20.75
CA ARG A 48 -13.37 20.41 -20.24
C ARG A 48 -13.17 21.73 -19.48
N GLY A 49 -11.95 22.23 -19.37
CA GLY A 49 -11.67 23.40 -18.55
C GLY A 49 -10.32 24.04 -18.83
N LEU A 50 -10.26 25.35 -18.60
CA LEU A 50 -9.08 26.21 -18.75
C LEU A 50 -8.83 26.91 -17.41
N ALA A 51 -7.57 26.93 -16.98
CA ALA A 51 -7.16 27.54 -15.74
C ALA A 51 -6.03 28.55 -15.95
N GLN A 52 -6.15 29.68 -15.26
CA GLN A 52 -5.05 30.63 -15.06
C GLN A 52 -4.66 30.67 -13.58
N VAL A 53 -3.37 30.80 -13.33
CA VAL A 53 -2.73 30.78 -12.02
C VAL A 53 -1.91 32.06 -11.86
N LYS A 54 -2.17 32.80 -10.78
CA LYS A 54 -1.40 33.99 -10.43
C LYS A 54 -0.87 33.87 -9.01
N HIS A 55 0.44 33.66 -8.90
CA HIS A 55 1.16 33.64 -7.63
C HIS A 55 1.76 35.03 -7.36
N TRP A 56 0.93 35.99 -6.99
CA TRP A 56 1.31 37.39 -6.72
C TRP A 56 0.71 37.87 -5.39
N ASN A 57 1.39 38.81 -4.71
CA ASN A 57 0.91 39.38 -3.45
C ASN A 57 -0.26 40.35 -3.60
N SER A 58 -0.51 40.86 -4.81
CA SER A 58 -1.59 41.82 -5.06
C SER A 58 -2.91 41.14 -5.40
N GLN A 59 -4.02 41.77 -5.00
CA GLN A 59 -5.36 41.29 -5.33
C GLN A 59 -5.60 41.28 -6.85
N ILE A 60 -6.29 40.25 -7.34
CA ILE A 60 -6.66 40.12 -8.74
C ILE A 60 -7.85 41.02 -9.07
N GLY A 61 -7.67 41.84 -10.09
CA GLY A 61 -8.70 42.69 -10.67
C GLY A 61 -9.53 42.00 -11.74
N ARG A 62 -10.66 42.62 -12.10
CA ARG A 62 -11.52 42.21 -13.21
C ARG A 62 -10.78 42.03 -14.56
N PRO A 63 -9.79 42.86 -14.95
CA PRO A 63 -9.10 42.71 -16.23
C PRO A 63 -8.46 41.32 -16.45
N ALA A 64 -7.88 40.73 -15.40
CA ALA A 64 -7.28 39.40 -15.50
C ALA A 64 -8.35 38.32 -15.79
N LEU A 65 -9.52 38.41 -15.17
CA LEU A 65 -10.63 37.49 -15.43
C LEU A 65 -11.22 37.68 -16.83
N GLN A 66 -11.26 38.92 -17.32
CA GLN A 66 -11.68 39.22 -18.69
C GLN A 66 -10.72 38.61 -19.71
N GLN A 67 -9.42 38.67 -19.42
CA GLN A 67 -8.39 38.05 -20.26
C GLN A 67 -8.59 36.53 -20.32
N LEU A 68 -8.75 35.84 -19.18
CA LEU A 68 -9.05 34.40 -19.17
C LEU A 68 -10.36 34.08 -19.93
N TYR A 69 -11.39 34.91 -19.73
CA TYR A 69 -12.66 34.73 -20.43
C TYR A 69 -12.52 34.85 -21.95
N GLY A 70 -11.70 35.80 -22.42
CA GLY A 70 -11.38 35.98 -23.83
C GLY A 70 -10.50 34.84 -24.38
N ALA A 71 -9.52 34.37 -23.62
CA ALA A 71 -8.61 33.29 -24.01
C ALA A 71 -9.33 31.97 -24.30
N ARG A 72 -10.53 31.75 -23.70
CA ARG A 72 -11.39 30.62 -24.04
C ARG A 72 -11.80 30.58 -25.52
N GLY A 73 -11.83 31.72 -26.20
CA GLY A 73 -12.22 31.82 -27.61
C GLY A 73 -13.56 31.12 -27.89
N LYS A 74 -13.55 30.21 -28.87
CA LYS A 74 -14.75 29.44 -29.29
C LYS A 74 -15.10 28.27 -28.36
N GLU A 75 -14.26 27.95 -27.37
CA GLU A 75 -14.44 26.79 -26.50
C GLU A 75 -15.40 27.07 -25.34
N VAL A 76 -16.58 27.62 -25.65
CA VAL A 76 -17.59 28.09 -24.68
C VAL A 76 -18.05 27.04 -23.67
N LYS A 77 -17.91 25.76 -24.00
CA LYS A 77 -18.26 24.62 -23.13
C LYS A 77 -17.21 24.34 -22.04
N LYS A 78 -16.00 24.91 -22.14
CA LYS A 78 -14.95 24.72 -21.13
C LYS A 78 -15.24 25.57 -19.89
N GLN A 79 -15.15 24.91 -18.73
CA GLN A 79 -15.21 25.56 -17.42
C GLN A 79 -13.97 26.45 -17.24
N LEU A 80 -14.18 27.72 -16.93
CA LEU A 80 -13.10 28.64 -16.59
C LEU A 80 -12.79 28.55 -15.10
N ILE A 81 -11.51 28.50 -14.76
CA ILE A 81 -11.00 28.36 -13.40
C ILE A 81 -9.88 29.38 -13.21
N PHE A 82 -9.86 30.06 -12.07
CA PHE A 82 -8.78 30.99 -11.73
C PHE A 82 -8.23 30.66 -10.35
N PHE A 83 -6.91 30.59 -10.23
CA PHE A 83 -6.18 30.41 -8.98
C PHE A 83 -5.37 31.68 -8.67
N SER A 84 -5.48 32.16 -7.43
CA SER A 84 -4.74 33.35 -6.97
C SER A 84 -4.25 33.15 -5.53
N SER A 85 -3.01 33.54 -5.24
CA SER A 85 -2.52 33.62 -3.86
C SER A 85 -2.87 34.94 -3.18
N GLY A 86 -2.85 36.06 -3.91
CA GLY A 86 -3.16 37.41 -3.39
C GLY A 86 -4.65 37.70 -3.23
N GLY A 87 -5.52 36.75 -3.54
CA GLY A 87 -6.98 36.93 -3.48
C GLY A 87 -7.56 37.73 -4.65
N TYR A 88 -8.78 38.22 -4.47
CA TYR A 88 -9.59 38.85 -5.53
C TYR A 88 -10.25 40.13 -5.02
N SER A 89 -10.29 41.16 -5.87
CA SER A 89 -11.10 42.36 -5.62
C SER A 89 -12.60 42.05 -5.70
N PRO A 90 -13.47 42.85 -5.04
CA PRO A 90 -14.92 42.67 -5.13
C PRO A 90 -15.46 42.65 -6.58
N LEU A 91 -14.95 43.57 -7.42
CA LEU A 91 -15.32 43.65 -8.84
C LEU A 91 -14.89 42.41 -9.64
N ALA A 92 -13.77 41.78 -9.26
CA ALA A 92 -13.34 40.53 -9.87
C ALA A 92 -14.29 39.37 -9.47
N VAL A 93 -14.68 39.28 -8.20
CA VAL A 93 -15.63 38.26 -7.73
C VAL A 93 -16.99 38.43 -8.40
N GLU A 94 -17.50 39.65 -8.54
CA GLU A 94 -18.75 39.95 -9.25
C GLU A 94 -18.68 39.51 -10.71
N TYR A 95 -17.63 39.89 -11.43
CA TYR A 95 -17.42 39.49 -12.81
C TYR A 95 -17.34 37.96 -12.97
N ALA A 96 -16.60 37.29 -12.09
CA ALA A 96 -16.50 35.84 -12.08
C ALA A 96 -17.86 35.17 -11.87
N ASN A 97 -18.68 35.68 -10.96
CA ASN A 97 -20.02 35.15 -10.71
C ASN A 97 -20.94 35.32 -11.93
N LYS A 98 -20.87 36.47 -12.62
CA LYS A 98 -21.67 36.74 -13.83
C LYS A 98 -21.33 35.80 -14.99
N HIS A 99 -20.07 35.40 -15.10
CA HIS A 99 -19.55 34.58 -16.21
C HIS A 99 -19.26 33.11 -15.83
N ASP A 100 -19.72 32.67 -14.65
CA ASP A 100 -19.51 31.33 -14.08
C ASP A 100 -18.03 30.88 -14.06
N ILE A 101 -17.12 31.82 -13.77
CA ILE A 101 -15.69 31.54 -13.57
C ILE A 101 -15.50 31.04 -12.14
N ALA A 102 -14.92 29.85 -11.99
CA ALA A 102 -14.65 29.27 -10.68
C ALA A 102 -13.37 29.89 -10.08
N LEU A 103 -13.51 30.55 -8.92
CA LEU A 103 -12.40 31.21 -8.25
C LEU A 103 -11.88 30.36 -7.08
N PHE A 104 -10.56 30.19 -7.04
CA PHE A 104 -9.85 29.51 -5.97
C PHE A 104 -8.73 30.38 -5.42
N GLY A 105 -8.57 30.34 -4.09
CA GLY A 105 -7.41 30.85 -3.39
C GLY A 105 -6.44 29.72 -3.08
N PHE A 106 -5.15 30.02 -3.00
CA PHE A 106 -4.15 29.09 -2.47
C PHE A 106 -3.08 29.81 -1.67
N ALA A 107 -2.40 29.10 -0.78
CA ALA A 107 -1.29 29.63 0.01
C ALA A 107 0.01 28.84 -0.26
N ASP A 108 1.12 29.36 0.23
CA ASP A 108 2.45 28.79 -0.01
C ASP A 108 2.61 27.38 0.60
N ASP A 109 1.81 27.06 1.62
CA ASP A 109 1.73 25.71 2.22
C ASP A 109 0.92 24.71 1.38
N SER A 110 0.59 25.06 0.13
CA SER A 110 -0.25 24.27 -0.79
C SER A 110 -1.70 24.08 -0.34
N THR A 111 -2.16 24.79 0.68
CA THR A 111 -3.59 24.87 0.99
C THR A 111 -4.33 25.63 -0.11
N TRP A 112 -5.59 25.27 -0.34
CA TRP A 112 -6.44 25.90 -1.35
C TRP A 112 -7.90 25.89 -0.91
N TRP A 113 -8.67 26.87 -1.35
CA TRP A 113 -10.09 27.02 -0.99
C TRP A 113 -10.91 27.65 -2.12
N ALA A 114 -12.20 27.35 -2.16
CA ALA A 114 -13.12 27.97 -3.11
C ALA A 114 -13.57 29.36 -2.62
N VAL A 115 -13.47 30.37 -3.48
CA VAL A 115 -13.82 31.76 -3.14
C VAL A 115 -15.29 32.05 -3.44
N ASN A 116 -15.76 31.68 -4.64
CA ASN A 116 -17.09 32.06 -5.12
C ASN A 116 -18.07 30.88 -5.25
N LYS A 117 -19.32 31.17 -5.65
CA LYS A 117 -20.38 30.17 -5.80
C LYS A 117 -20.01 29.08 -6.82
N ALA A 118 -19.44 29.47 -7.95
CA ALA A 118 -18.99 28.55 -9.00
C ALA A 118 -17.90 27.60 -8.48
N GLY A 119 -16.88 28.12 -7.79
CA GLY A 119 -15.85 27.30 -7.15
C GLY A 119 -16.41 26.33 -6.12
N LYS A 120 -17.33 26.78 -5.25
CA LYS A 120 -17.98 25.93 -4.25
C LYS A 120 -18.82 24.82 -4.89
N LYS A 121 -19.56 25.12 -5.96
CA LYS A 121 -20.35 24.15 -6.74
C LYS A 121 -19.45 23.07 -7.34
N LEU A 122 -18.32 23.48 -7.91
CA LEU A 122 -17.35 22.58 -8.53
C LEU A 122 -16.77 21.59 -7.51
N THR A 123 -16.37 22.08 -6.32
CA THR A 123 -15.88 21.24 -5.22
C THR A 123 -16.96 20.30 -4.68
N ARG A 124 -18.16 20.81 -4.40
CA ARG A 124 -19.27 20.00 -3.85
C ARG A 124 -19.69 18.86 -4.77
N SER A 125 -19.80 19.13 -6.08
CA SER A 125 -20.18 18.12 -7.06
C SER A 125 -19.18 16.95 -7.13
N THR A 126 -17.91 17.21 -6.82
CA THR A 126 -16.87 16.19 -6.80
C THR A 126 -16.87 15.43 -5.47
N GLN A 127 -17.11 16.11 -4.35
CA GLN A 127 -17.20 15.48 -3.04
C GLN A 127 -18.41 14.56 -2.93
N GLN A 128 -19.60 15.03 -3.33
CA GLN A 128 -20.83 14.23 -3.33
C GLN A 128 -20.67 12.96 -4.14
N LYS A 129 -20.17 13.06 -5.39
CA LYS A 129 -19.92 11.87 -6.24
C LYS A 129 -18.95 10.86 -5.62
N ARG A 130 -18.02 11.32 -4.79
CA ARG A 130 -17.09 10.43 -4.08
C ARG A 130 -17.77 9.76 -2.90
N GLU A 131 -18.58 10.49 -2.15
CA GLU A 131 -19.36 9.98 -1.04
C GLU A 131 -20.39 8.94 -1.53
N ASP A 132 -21.16 9.27 -2.55
CA ASP A 132 -22.12 8.34 -3.19
C ASP A 132 -21.41 7.05 -3.64
N LYS A 133 -20.24 7.19 -4.29
CA LYS A 133 -19.45 6.03 -4.73
C LYS A 133 -18.92 5.20 -3.56
N ILE A 134 -18.51 5.82 -2.46
CA ILE A 134 -18.05 5.11 -1.26
C ILE A 134 -19.23 4.36 -0.63
N GLU A 135 -20.40 4.98 -0.58
CA GLU A 135 -21.63 4.36 -0.08
C GLU A 135 -22.02 3.15 -0.93
N ASP A 136 -21.97 3.26 -2.26
CA ASP A 136 -22.24 2.16 -3.18
C ASP A 136 -21.24 1.00 -2.99
N LEU A 137 -19.94 1.30 -2.83
CA LEU A 137 -18.91 0.30 -2.55
C LEU A 137 -19.11 -0.37 -1.18
N ALA A 138 -19.54 0.38 -0.17
CA ALA A 138 -19.86 -0.15 1.15
C ALA A 138 -21.05 -1.10 1.09
N LYS A 139 -22.13 -0.72 0.36
CA LYS A 139 -23.30 -1.59 0.13
C LYS A 139 -22.92 -2.89 -0.57
N GLN A 140 -22.06 -2.81 -1.59
CA GLN A 140 -21.59 -4.00 -2.31
C GLN A 140 -20.80 -4.94 -1.39
N THR A 141 -19.91 -4.39 -0.55
CA THR A 141 -19.11 -5.18 0.40
C THR A 141 -20.00 -5.89 1.43
N VAL A 142 -21.00 -5.19 1.98
CA VAL A 142 -21.97 -5.76 2.93
C VAL A 142 -22.80 -6.87 2.27
N GLN A 143 -23.15 -6.73 0.99
CA GLN A 143 -23.88 -7.77 0.27
C GLN A 143 -23.03 -9.05 0.09
N VAL A 144 -21.75 -8.89 -0.24
CA VAL A 144 -20.81 -10.01 -0.40
C VAL A 144 -20.60 -10.74 0.93
N SER A 145 -20.43 -10.00 2.04
CA SER A 145 -20.24 -10.63 3.35
C SER A 145 -21.47 -11.40 3.84
N LYS A 146 -22.68 -10.89 3.57
CA LYS A 146 -23.93 -11.63 3.82
C LYS A 146 -24.02 -12.92 3.02
N GLY A 147 -23.62 -12.89 1.74
CA GLY A 147 -23.55 -14.08 0.90
C GLY A 147 -22.59 -15.13 1.44
N LEU A 148 -21.39 -14.71 1.87
CA LEU A 148 -20.40 -15.60 2.48
C LEU A 148 -20.88 -16.21 3.80
N TRP A 149 -21.61 -15.46 4.62
CA TRP A 149 -22.19 -15.99 5.86
C TRP A 149 -23.23 -17.07 5.59
N ALA A 150 -24.09 -16.90 4.58
CA ALA A 150 -25.05 -17.92 4.18
C ALA A 150 -24.37 -19.22 3.73
N VAL A 151 -23.34 -19.13 2.88
CA VAL A 151 -22.54 -20.29 2.45
C VAL A 151 -21.85 -20.97 3.64
N SER A 152 -21.35 -20.20 4.61
CA SER A 152 -20.77 -20.76 5.84
C SER A 152 -21.77 -21.59 6.65
N GLN A 153 -23.04 -21.16 6.70
CA GLN A 153 -24.09 -21.93 7.40
C GLN A 153 -24.43 -23.23 6.66
N GLU A 154 -24.48 -23.22 5.33
CA GLU A 154 -24.69 -24.43 4.53
C GLU A 154 -23.55 -25.44 4.73
N ILE A 155 -22.29 -24.98 4.71
CA ILE A 155 -21.13 -25.84 4.98
C ILE A 155 -21.19 -26.41 6.41
N LYS A 156 -21.54 -25.58 7.41
CA LYS A 156 -21.69 -26.08 8.79
C LYS A 156 -22.79 -27.14 8.90
N ALA A 157 -23.92 -26.95 8.21
CA ALA A 157 -25.01 -27.92 8.19
C ALA A 157 -24.62 -29.23 7.48
N GLU A 158 -23.82 -29.16 6.41
CA GLU A 158 -23.29 -30.34 5.71
C GLU A 158 -22.28 -31.10 6.59
N VAL A 159 -21.36 -30.38 7.25
CA VAL A 159 -20.36 -30.98 8.16
C VAL A 159 -21.01 -31.58 9.41
N ALA A 160 -22.13 -31.02 9.87
CA ALA A 160 -22.88 -31.54 11.02
C ALA A 160 -23.66 -32.83 10.71
N ARG A 161 -23.69 -33.29 9.44
CA ARG A 161 -24.33 -34.57 9.11
C ARG A 161 -23.56 -35.72 9.79
N PRO A 162 -24.25 -36.60 10.52
CA PRO A 162 -23.60 -37.73 11.17
C PRO A 162 -22.91 -38.60 10.11
N ILE A 163 -21.60 -38.81 10.30
CA ILE A 163 -20.81 -39.69 9.44
C ILE A 163 -21.40 -41.10 9.57
N PRO A 164 -21.83 -41.75 8.48
CA PRO A 164 -22.47 -43.06 8.57
C PRO A 164 -21.47 -44.10 9.12
N GLU A 165 -21.92 -44.94 10.05
CA GLU A 165 -21.07 -45.87 10.83
C GLU A 165 -20.12 -46.74 10.00
N HIS A 166 -20.47 -47.04 8.75
CA HIS A 166 -19.61 -47.81 7.84
C HIS A 166 -18.29 -47.09 7.49
N GLN A 167 -18.24 -45.76 7.54
CA GLN A 167 -17.02 -44.97 7.35
C GLN A 167 -16.16 -44.93 8.62
N LEU A 168 -16.79 -44.98 9.81
CA LEU A 168 -16.09 -44.99 11.09
C LEU A 168 -15.24 -46.27 11.28
N LYS A 169 -15.69 -47.40 10.75
CA LYS A 169 -14.95 -48.68 10.79
C LYS A 169 -13.63 -48.67 10.01
N ARG A 170 -13.41 -47.72 9.10
CA ARG A 170 -12.14 -47.59 8.35
C ARG A 170 -11.09 -46.79 9.12
N ILE A 171 -11.50 -46.06 10.16
CA ILE A 171 -10.63 -45.26 11.03
C ILE A 171 -10.33 -46.06 12.30
N GLU A 172 -9.92 -47.31 12.13
CA GLU A 172 -9.22 -48.02 13.21
C GLU A 172 -7.83 -47.40 13.24
N THR A 173 -7.61 -46.52 14.22
CA THR A 173 -6.42 -45.70 14.36
C THR A 173 -5.18 -46.59 14.39
N LYS A 174 -4.31 -46.48 13.38
CA LYS A 174 -2.91 -46.86 13.57
C LYS A 174 -2.41 -46.10 14.81
N PRO A 175 -1.77 -46.76 15.78
CA PRO A 175 -1.26 -46.07 16.94
C PRO A 175 -0.38 -44.93 16.45
N ILE A 176 -0.66 -43.72 16.92
CA ILE A 176 0.15 -42.53 16.63
C ILE A 176 1.52 -42.85 17.22
N GLU A 177 2.46 -43.25 16.37
CA GLU A 177 3.86 -43.38 16.76
C GLU A 177 4.28 -42.02 17.33
N ASP A 178 4.70 -42.03 18.59
CA ASP A 178 5.22 -40.87 19.30
C ASP A 178 6.37 -40.23 18.49
N VAL A 179 6.06 -39.14 17.77
CA VAL A 179 7.00 -38.44 16.88
C VAL A 179 7.94 -37.53 17.67
N SER A 180 7.91 -37.56 19.01
CA SER A 180 8.80 -36.74 19.84
C SER A 180 10.26 -37.23 19.84
N ALA A 181 10.50 -38.51 19.56
CA ALA A 181 11.85 -39.07 19.56
C ALA A 181 12.66 -38.71 18.27
N PRO A 182 13.94 -38.33 18.37
CA PRO A 182 14.83 -38.12 17.22
C PRO A 182 14.95 -39.35 16.32
N VAL A 183 15.06 -39.12 15.00
CA VAL A 183 14.95 -40.16 13.96
C VAL A 183 16.00 -41.27 14.13
N TRP A 184 17.19 -40.92 14.62
CA TRP A 184 18.30 -41.84 14.86
C TRP A 184 18.11 -42.77 16.08
N TRP A 185 17.17 -42.48 16.97
CA TRP A 185 16.75 -43.41 18.04
C TRP A 185 15.81 -44.49 17.50
N ARG A 186 14.96 -44.12 16.52
CA ARG A 186 14.00 -45.05 15.87
C ARG A 186 14.69 -46.07 14.97
N THR A 187 15.87 -45.76 14.44
CA THR A 187 16.65 -46.65 13.56
C THR A 187 17.74 -47.44 14.30
N GLY A 188 17.88 -47.29 15.62
CA GLY A 188 18.89 -47.98 16.43
C GLY A 188 20.32 -47.44 16.30
N LEU A 189 20.56 -46.42 15.47
CA LEU A 189 21.88 -45.81 15.27
C LEU A 189 22.41 -45.06 16.50
N GLY A 190 21.53 -44.58 17.38
CA GLY A 190 21.93 -43.86 18.61
C GLY A 190 22.81 -44.68 19.54
N ILE A 191 22.53 -45.98 19.69
CA ILE A 191 23.33 -46.89 20.55
C ILE A 191 24.70 -47.14 19.90
N VAL A 192 24.72 -47.33 18.58
CA VAL A 192 25.96 -47.49 17.81
C VAL A 192 26.86 -46.25 17.95
N PHE A 193 26.28 -45.05 17.96
CA PHE A 193 27.01 -43.80 18.16
C PHE A 193 27.65 -43.71 19.55
N ILE A 194 26.91 -44.07 20.61
CA ILE A 194 27.44 -44.04 21.98
C ILE A 194 28.58 -45.03 22.15
N VAL A 195 28.41 -46.26 21.66
CA VAL A 195 29.44 -47.30 21.73
C VAL A 195 30.69 -46.90 20.94
N ILE A 196 30.54 -46.42 19.70
CA ILE A 196 31.69 -46.00 18.88
C ILE A 196 32.37 -44.75 19.43
N SER A 197 31.66 -43.82 20.07
CA SER A 197 32.27 -42.62 20.66
C SER A 197 33.14 -42.93 21.89
N THR A 198 32.84 -44.01 22.61
CA THR A 198 33.55 -44.43 23.83
C THR A 198 34.62 -45.49 23.55
N PHE A 199 34.50 -46.22 22.44
CA PHE A 199 35.43 -47.27 22.02
C PHE A 199 36.89 -46.84 21.86
N PRO A 200 37.23 -45.64 21.31
CA PRO A 200 38.61 -45.18 21.18
C PRO A 200 39.29 -44.96 22.53
N PHE A 201 38.53 -44.72 23.60
CA PHE A 201 39.08 -44.50 24.94
C PHE A 201 39.56 -45.80 25.60
N TYR A 202 39.06 -46.95 25.15
CA TYR A 202 39.38 -48.28 25.71
C TYR A 202 40.48 -49.02 24.94
N LEU A 203 40.68 -48.72 23.66
CA LEU A 203 41.75 -49.33 22.84
C LEU A 203 43.02 -48.47 22.75
N TRP A 204 43.06 -47.32 23.43
CA TRP A 204 44.19 -46.40 23.35
C TRP A 204 45.32 -46.85 24.27
N ASP A 205 46.42 -47.33 23.69
CA ASP A 205 47.66 -47.55 24.44
C ASP A 205 48.24 -46.20 24.87
N TYR A 206 48.30 -45.97 26.18
CA TYR A 206 48.62 -44.67 26.75
C TYR A 206 50.09 -44.27 26.53
N GLU A 207 50.96 -45.22 26.19
CA GLU A 207 52.40 -45.01 26.06
C GLU A 207 52.85 -44.47 24.70
N THR A 208 52.13 -44.71 23.59
CA THR A 208 52.69 -44.50 22.24
C THR A 208 52.13 -43.32 21.47
N THR A 209 51.07 -42.65 21.95
CA THR A 209 50.38 -41.65 21.13
C THR A 209 50.44 -40.24 21.70
N SER A 210 50.86 -39.31 20.84
CA SER A 210 51.07 -37.90 21.20
C SER A 210 49.79 -37.21 21.69
N PRO A 211 49.89 -36.24 22.62
CA PRO A 211 48.73 -35.47 23.08
C PRO A 211 47.97 -34.75 21.95
N GLY A 212 48.69 -34.32 20.90
CA GLY A 212 48.11 -33.61 19.75
C GLY A 212 47.13 -34.47 18.92
N SER A 213 47.46 -35.75 18.70
CA SER A 213 46.55 -36.66 17.99
C SER A 213 45.25 -36.93 18.77
N ARG A 214 45.29 -36.89 20.10
CA ARG A 214 44.10 -37.08 20.94
C ARG A 214 43.13 -35.91 20.79
N ILE A 215 43.65 -34.69 20.79
CA ILE A 215 42.86 -33.47 20.59
C ILE A 215 42.30 -33.41 19.16
N ALA A 216 43.09 -33.80 18.16
CA ALA A 216 42.61 -33.83 16.78
C ALA A 216 41.42 -34.78 16.62
N TRP A 217 41.48 -35.98 17.22
CA TRP A 217 40.39 -36.95 17.16
C TRP A 217 39.13 -36.50 17.90
N THR A 218 39.24 -35.86 19.08
CA THR A 218 38.07 -35.36 19.82
C THR A 218 37.36 -34.25 19.05
N VAL A 219 38.12 -33.36 18.38
CA VAL A 219 37.57 -32.31 17.53
C VAL A 219 36.85 -32.88 16.32
N ILE A 220 37.43 -33.88 15.63
CA ILE A 220 36.79 -34.56 14.50
C ILE A 220 35.44 -35.18 14.90
N TRP A 221 35.40 -35.86 16.05
CA TRP A 221 34.16 -36.46 16.55
C TRP A 221 33.11 -35.43 16.98
N ALA A 222 33.52 -34.31 17.58
CA ALA A 222 32.61 -33.22 17.91
C ALA A 222 31.97 -32.62 16.64
N ILE A 223 32.76 -32.42 15.57
CA ILE A 223 32.26 -31.94 14.28
C ILE A 223 31.26 -32.94 13.67
N LEU A 224 31.57 -34.24 13.71
CA LEU A 224 30.68 -35.27 13.18
C LEU A 224 29.33 -35.30 13.92
N GLY A 225 29.35 -35.15 15.24
CA GLY A 225 28.13 -35.04 16.05
C GLY A 225 27.27 -33.84 15.68
N VAL A 226 27.89 -32.66 15.48
CA VAL A 226 27.18 -31.45 15.04
C VAL A 226 26.55 -31.64 13.65
N LEU A 227 27.28 -32.26 12.71
CA LEU A 227 26.75 -32.53 11.37
C LEU A 227 25.52 -33.45 11.40
N LEU A 228 25.50 -34.46 12.26
CA LEU A 228 24.34 -35.33 12.44
C LEU A 228 23.13 -34.61 13.03
N LEU A 229 23.35 -33.68 13.98
CA LEU A 229 22.28 -32.85 14.53
C LEU A 229 21.69 -31.91 13.47
N VAL A 230 22.54 -31.29 12.65
CA VAL A 230 22.10 -30.43 11.54
C VAL A 230 21.32 -31.23 10.50
N TRP A 231 21.74 -32.47 10.22
CA TRP A 231 21.03 -33.37 9.32
C TRP A 231 19.65 -33.78 9.85
N ASP A 232 19.53 -34.10 11.15
CA ASP A 232 18.23 -34.40 11.79
C ASP A 232 17.28 -33.19 11.70
N PHE A 233 17.77 -31.98 11.97
CA PHE A 233 17.00 -30.75 11.84
C PHE A 233 16.52 -30.52 10.40
N TYR A 234 17.39 -30.75 9.41
CA TYR A 234 17.03 -30.64 7.99
C TYR A 234 15.92 -31.61 7.59
N LEU A 235 16.00 -32.87 8.04
CA LEU A 235 14.97 -33.88 7.75
C LEU A 235 13.62 -33.55 8.39
N ARG A 236 13.61 -33.06 9.63
CA ARG A 236 12.37 -32.62 10.32
C ARG A 236 11.67 -31.51 9.54
N ARG A 237 12.42 -30.50 9.11
CA ARG A 237 11.86 -29.37 8.35
C ARG A 237 11.28 -29.81 7.01
N LYS A 238 11.96 -30.72 6.31
CA LYS A 238 11.46 -31.28 5.05
C LYS A 238 10.18 -32.11 5.24
N ALA A 239 10.00 -32.76 6.39
CA ALA A 239 8.78 -33.49 6.70
C ALA A 239 7.58 -32.56 6.95
N GLU A 240 7.81 -31.41 7.59
CA GLU A 240 6.79 -30.37 7.82
C GLU A 240 6.31 -29.73 6.49
N ASP A 241 7.21 -29.50 5.52
CA ASP A 241 6.84 -28.95 4.21
C ASP A 241 5.97 -29.91 3.36
N VAL A 242 6.04 -31.23 3.61
CA VAL A 242 5.28 -32.24 2.86
C VAL A 242 3.88 -32.47 3.45
N PHE A 243 3.70 -32.21 4.75
CA PHE A 243 2.40 -32.29 5.42
C PHE A 243 2.19 -31.06 6.30
N PRO A 244 1.81 -29.91 5.71
CA PRO A 244 1.47 -28.73 6.48
C PRO A 244 0.15 -29.00 7.23
N THR A 245 0.23 -29.09 8.56
CA THR A 245 -0.95 -29.05 9.44
C THR A 245 -1.62 -27.68 9.42
#